data_AF-A0A3N5XKJ0-F1
#
_entry.id   AF-A0A3N5XKJ0-F1
#
_cell.length_a   1.000
_cell.length_b   1.000
_cell.length_c   1.000
_cell.angle_alpha   90.00
_cell.angle_beta   90.00
_cell.angle_gamma   90.00
#
_symmetry.space_group_name_H-M   'P 1'
#
loop_
_entity.id
_entity.type
_entity.pdbx_description
1 polymer ?
#
loop_
_entity_poly.entity_id
_entity_poly.type
_entity_poly.pdbx_seq_one_letter_code
_entity_poly.pdbx_strand_id
1 'polypeptide(L)' 'MKFEDGLKKLEGIVKTLDEGNIAVDEALNLFKEGLSLTKELSKRLDEIEKKVEILLKKEDGTIEKGPFLKENS' A
#
# COMPACT_ATOMS: atom_id res chain seq x y z
N MET A 1 -7.50 2.95 3.34
CA MET A 1 -8.45 3.08 2.20
C MET A 1 -8.45 1.80 1.36
N LYS A 2 -9.17 1.74 0.23
CA LYS A 2 -8.95 0.66 -0.77
C LYS A 2 -7.64 0.92 -1.53
N PHE A 3 -7.01 -0.13 -2.08
CA PHE A 3 -5.73 0.02 -2.78
C PHE A 3 -5.88 0.87 -4.04
N GLU A 4 -6.97 0.64 -4.78
CA GLU A 4 -7.32 1.34 -6.01
C GLU A 4 -7.51 2.84 -5.77
N ASP A 5 -8.19 3.20 -4.67
CA ASP A 5 -8.39 4.60 -4.27
C ASP A 5 -7.04 5.27 -3.99
N GLY A 6 -6.14 4.54 -3.32
CA GLY A 6 -4.79 5.02 -3.02
C GLY A 6 -3.91 5.19 -4.24
N LEU A 7 -3.95 4.22 -5.15
CA LEU A 7 -3.22 4.27 -6.39
C LEU A 7 -3.66 5.45 -7.25
N LYS A 8 -4.99 5.64 -7.39
CA LYS A 8 -5.57 6.79 -8.11
C LYS A 8 -5.16 8.13 -7.50
N LYS A 9 -5.06 8.20 -6.16
CA LYS A 9 -4.58 9.40 -5.47
C LYS A 9 -3.10 9.65 -5.75
N LEU A 10 -2.27 8.61 -5.75
CA LEU A 10 -0.85 8.71 -6.07
C LEU A 10 -0.63 9.20 -7.51
N GLU A 11 -1.38 8.66 -8.46
CA GLU A 11 -1.37 9.11 -9.86
C GLU A 11 -1.71 10.59 -9.99
N GLY A 12 -2.71 11.06 -9.23
CA GLY A 12 -3.07 12.48 -9.19
C GLY A 12 -1.96 13.37 -8.63
N ILE A 13 -1.26 12.90 -7.59
CA ILE A 13 -0.11 13.60 -7.01
C ILE A 13 1.02 13.71 -8.04
N VAL A 14 1.39 12.59 -8.67
CA VAL A 14 2.45 12.56 -9.70
C VAL A 14 2.10 13.49 -10.85
N LYS A 15 0.86 13.43 -11.35
CA LYS A 15 0.40 14.32 -12.42
C LYS A 15 0.53 15.79 -12.05
N THR A 16 0.13 16.16 -10.83
CA THR A 16 0.21 17.55 -10.35
C THR A 16 1.66 18.02 -10.22
N LEU A 17 2.56 17.15 -9.75
CA LEU A 17 3.98 17.45 -9.66
C LEU A 17 4.61 17.61 -11.06
N ASP A 18 4.24 16.77 -12.03
CA ASP A 18 4.73 16.83 -13.41
C ASP A 18 4.24 18.07 -14.17
N GLU A 19 3.03 18.56 -13.87
CA GLU A 19 2.50 19.79 -14.46
C GLU A 19 3.33 21.03 -14.08
N GLY A 20 4.05 21.00 -12.96
CA GLY A 20 5.06 22.01 -12.58
C GLY A 20 4.53 23.42 -12.28
N ASN A 21 3.22 23.65 -12.38
CA ASN A 21 2.57 24.94 -12.13
C ASN A 21 2.04 25.06 -10.69
N ILE A 22 2.89 24.73 -9.71
CA ILE A 22 2.56 24.75 -8.29
C ILE A 22 3.68 25.44 -7.49
N ALA A 23 3.34 25.97 -6.32
CA ALA A 23 4.35 26.56 -5.45
C ALA A 23 5.30 25.49 -4.89
N VAL A 24 6.55 25.86 -4.63
CA VAL A 24 7.57 24.92 -4.11
C VAL A 24 7.15 24.28 -2.80
N ASP A 25 6.52 25.04 -1.90
CA ASP A 25 6.03 24.52 -0.62
C ASP A 25 4.89 23.50 -0.81
N GLU A 26 4.02 23.73 -1.78
CA GLU A 26 2.94 22.79 -2.14
C GLU A 26 3.52 21.52 -2.77
N ALA A 27 4.49 21.67 -3.67
CA ALA A 27 5.21 20.54 -4.27
C ALA A 27 5.88 19.66 -3.19
N LEU A 28 6.50 20.28 -2.19
CA LEU A 28 7.12 19.56 -1.08
C LEU A 28 6.09 18.80 -0.23
N ASN A 29 4.90 19.38 -0.01
CA ASN A 29 3.82 18.72 0.72
C ASN A 29 3.26 17.54 -0.07
N LEU A 30 2.98 17.73 -1.37
CA LEU A 30 2.52 16.67 -2.27
C LEU A 30 3.54 15.54 -2.38
N PHE A 31 4.83 15.86 -2.42
CA PHE A 31 5.90 14.86 -2.43
C PHE A 31 5.91 14.02 -1.15
N LYS A 32 5.84 14.66 0.03
CA LYS A 32 5.74 13.94 1.32
C LYS A 32 4.51 13.05 1.39
N GLU A 33 3.38 13.55 0.90
CA GLU A 33 2.14 12.80 0.83
C GLU A 33 2.29 11.57 -0.10
N GLY A 34 2.86 11.75 -1.28
CA GLY A 34 3.14 10.67 -2.23
C GLY A 34 4.05 9.60 -1.65
N LEU A 35 5.09 9.97 -0.89
CA LEU A 35 5.96 9.02 -0.19
C LEU A 35 5.20 8.21 0.86
N SER A 36 4.37 8.87 1.67
CA SER A 36 3.56 8.19 2.69
C SER A 36 2.57 7.21 2.04
N LEU A 37 1.93 7.64 0.97
CA LEU A 37 0.95 6.87 0.23
C LEU A 37 1.58 5.63 -0.42
N THR A 38 2.75 5.80 -1.04
CA THR A 38 3.53 4.70 -1.63
C THR A 38 3.87 3.66 -0.57
N LYS A 39 4.35 4.10 0.61
CA LYS A 39 4.68 3.19 1.71
C LYS A 39 3.47 2.41 2.22
N GLU A 40 2.30 3.03 2.31
CA GLU A 40 1.06 2.36 2.71
C GLU A 40 0.63 1.32 1.68
N LEU A 41 0.68 1.65 0.39
CA LEU A 41 0.32 0.74 -0.70
C LEU A 41 1.24 -0.47 -0.75
N SER A 42 2.56 -0.27 -0.63
CA SER A 42 3.53 -1.38 -0.55
C SER A 42 3.25 -2.30 0.63
N LYS A 43 3.02 -1.74 1.83
CA LYS A 43 2.70 -2.55 3.01
C LYS A 43 1.45 -3.42 2.80
N ARG A 44 0.44 -2.87 2.12
CA ARG A 44 -0.80 -3.62 1.83
C ARG A 44 -0.56 -4.77 0.86
N LEU A 45 0.30 -4.57 -0.15
CA LEU A 45 0.70 -5.65 -1.06
C LEU A 45 1.44 -6.76 -0.30
N ASP A 46 2.40 -6.40 0.55
CA ASP A 46 3.15 -7.36 1.37
C ASP A 46 2.21 -8.20 2.27
N GLU A 47 1.18 -7.57 2.84
CA GLU A 47 0.17 -8.25 3.65
C GLU A 47 -0.68 -9.24 2.84
N ILE A 48 -0.99 -8.90 1.59
CA ILE A 48 -1.73 -9.78 0.67
C ILE A 48 -0.85 -10.96 0.25
N GLU A 49 0.39 -10.70 -0.13
CA GLU A 49 1.36 -11.73 -0.53
C GLU A 49 1.57 -12.76 0.59
N LYS A 50 1.79 -12.30 1.83
CA LYS A 50 1.90 -13.18 3.00
C LYS A 50 0.67 -14.04 3.22
N LYS A 51 -0.54 -13.49 3.01
CA LYS A 51 -1.78 -14.26 3.14
C LYS A 51 -1.87 -15.34 2.06
N VAL A 52 -1.49 -15.02 0.82
CA VAL A 52 -1.46 -15.98 -0.28
C VAL A 52 -0.44 -17.09 -0.02
N GLU A 53 0.77 -16.76 0.40
CA GLU A 53 1.78 -17.76 0.78
C GLU A 53 1.27 -18.72 1.86
N ILE A 54 0.60 -18.20 2.90
CA ILE A 54 0.03 -19.04 3.96
C ILE A 54 -1.06 -19.96 3.39
N LEU A 55 -1.87 -19.51 2.44
CA LEU A 55 -2.92 -20.35 1.84
C LEU A 55 -2.31 -21.46 0.97
N LEU A 56 -1.29 -21.16 0.15
CA LEU A 56 -0.60 -22.15 -0.67
C LEU A 56 0.09 -23.22 0.19
N LYS A 57 0.73 -22.82 1.30
CA LYS A 57 1.34 -23.74 2.28
C LYS A 57 0.30 -24.64 2.99
N LYS A 58 -1.01 -24.32 2.95
CA LYS A 58 -2.07 -25.19 3.49
C LYS A 58 -2.46 -26.29 2.50
N GLU A 59 -2.41 -26.00 1.20
CA GLU A 59 -2.82 -26.93 0.14
C GLU A 59 -1.68 -27.90 -0.26
N ASP A 60 -0.41 -27.53 -0.03
CA ASP A 60 0.76 -28.40 -0.22
C ASP A 60 1.10 -29.31 0.99
N GLY A 61 0.39 -29.13 2.11
CA GLY A 61 0.35 -30.08 3.23
C GLY A 61 1.26 -29.79 4.43
N THR A 62 1.94 -28.65 4.53
CA THR A 62 2.77 -28.34 5.73
C THR A 62 2.75 -26.89 6.20
N ILE A 63 2.27 -26.63 7.44
CA ILE A 63 2.41 -25.34 8.14
C ILE A 63 2.72 -25.51 9.65
N GLU A 64 3.79 -24.86 10.12
CA GLU A 64 4.04 -24.44 11.52
C GLU A 64 4.57 -22.98 11.48
N LYS A 65 4.35 -22.04 12.42
CA LYS A 65 3.49 -21.82 13.61
C LYS A 65 3.43 -20.28 13.78
N GLY A 66 2.27 -19.68 14.09
CA GLY A 66 2.20 -18.28 14.56
C GLY A 66 0.82 -17.62 14.40
N PRO A 67 0.35 -16.79 15.36
CA PRO A 67 -1.07 -16.53 15.57
C PRO A 67 -1.69 -15.72 14.43
N PHE A 68 -2.76 -16.29 13.90
CA PHE A 68 -3.80 -15.61 13.13
C PHE A 68 -4.24 -14.39 13.94
N LEU A 69 -4.00 -13.18 13.42
CA LEU A 69 -4.54 -11.97 14.04
C LEU A 69 -6.05 -12.15 14.09
N LYS A 70 -6.53 -12.27 15.33
CA LYS A 70 -7.91 -12.46 15.75
C LYS A 70 -8.88 -11.74 14.82
N GLU A 71 -9.78 -12.52 14.27
CA GLU A 71 -11.14 -12.08 13.98
C GLU A 71 -11.70 -11.45 15.27
N ASN A 72 -12.01 -10.16 15.25
CA ASN A 72 -12.87 -9.50 16.22
C ASN A 72 -13.45 -8.23 15.57
N SER A 73 -14.78 -8.25 15.42
CA SER A 73 -15.77 -7.16 15.36
C SER A 73 -15.32 -5.75 15.02
#